data_AF-A0A2T3FPS9-F1
#
_entry.id   AF-A0A2T3FPS9-F1
#
_cell.length_a   1.000
_cell.length_b   1.000
_cell.length_c   1.000
_cell.angle_alpha   90.00
_cell.angle_beta   90.00
_cell.angle_gamma   90.00
#
_symmetry.space_group_name_H-M   'P 1'
#
loop_
_entity.id
_entity.type
_entity.pdbx_description
1 polymer ?
#
loop_
_entity_poly.entity_id
_entity_poly.type
_entity_poly.pdbx_seq_one_letter_code
_entity_poly.pdbx_strand_id
1 'polypeptide(L)'
;MIKPEELVSRENDLSTLIGNVDDPTEIKRYRDVVRKAGIHGDYVIIGIEHQSTFDKNMIFRILNYDATTYINQVESKKEVYPVGSFVFYTGDEEWKLPETLKETLKSIPSEMEPYINDWRLPVIDLKTMDARKLTNRR
;
A
#
# COMPACT_ATOMS: atom_id res chain seq x y z
N MET A 1 -9.34 -10.90 -10.05
CA MET A 1 -8.16 -10.45 -10.83
C MET A 1 -8.56 -9.10 -11.41
N ILE A 2 -7.92 -8.00 -10.96
CA ILE A 2 -8.30 -6.63 -11.37
C ILE A 2 -7.89 -6.44 -12.83
N LYS A 3 -8.82 -6.00 -13.69
CA LYS A 3 -8.51 -5.77 -15.10
C LYS A 3 -7.88 -4.39 -15.29
N PRO A 4 -6.84 -4.22 -16.13
CA PRO A 4 -6.23 -2.90 -16.36
C PRO A 4 -7.20 -1.83 -16.90
N GLU A 5 -8.29 -2.25 -17.53
CA GLU A 5 -9.37 -1.38 -18.03
C GLU A 5 -10.25 -0.81 -16.90
N GLU A 6 -10.29 -1.47 -15.74
CA GLU A 6 -11.00 -1.01 -14.54
C GLU A 6 -10.16 0.02 -13.76
N LEU A 7 -8.87 0.15 -14.10
CA LEU A 7 -7.99 1.20 -13.58
C LEU A 7 -8.26 2.51 -14.31
N VAL A 8 -9.32 3.21 -13.90
CA VAL A 8 -9.60 4.56 -14.42
C VAL A 8 -8.54 5.53 -13.90
N SER A 9 -7.66 6.00 -14.79
CA SER A 9 -6.70 7.07 -14.49
C SER A 9 -7.43 8.41 -14.44
N ARG A 10 -8.00 8.76 -13.27
CA ARG A 10 -8.34 10.16 -12.98
C ARG A 10 -7.07 10.89 -12.58
N GLU A 11 -6.87 12.09 -13.11
CA GLU A 11 -5.67 12.90 -12.92
C GLU A 11 -5.24 12.98 -11.45
N ASN A 12 -3.92 12.92 -11.28
CA ASN A 12 -3.15 12.72 -10.06
C ASN A 12 -3.26 13.90 -9.06
N ASP A 13 -4.45 14.24 -8.60
CA ASP A 13 -4.57 15.22 -7.51
C ASP A 13 -5.39 14.68 -6.33
N LEU A 14 -4.65 14.28 -5.29
CA LEU A 14 -5.18 13.84 -4.01
C LEU A 14 -6.05 14.94 -3.36
N SER A 15 -5.81 16.21 -3.72
CA SER A 15 -6.60 17.38 -3.27
C SER A 15 -8.09 17.24 -3.62
N THR A 16 -8.37 16.75 -4.82
CA THR A 16 -9.73 16.59 -5.34
C THR A 16 -10.36 15.28 -4.87
N LEU A 17 -9.54 14.28 -4.56
CA LEU A 17 -9.93 12.93 -4.15
C LEU A 17 -10.31 12.84 -2.68
N ILE A 18 -9.50 13.43 -1.79
CA ILE A 18 -9.68 13.40 -0.34
C ILE A 18 -10.34 14.70 0.15
N GLY A 19 -10.39 15.75 -0.68
CA GLY A 19 -11.01 17.06 -0.41
C GLY A 19 -10.31 17.78 0.74
N ASN A 20 -9.74 18.95 0.46
CA ASN A 20 -9.01 19.81 1.41
C ASN A 20 -8.32 19.01 2.54
N VAL A 21 -7.47 18.06 2.15
CA VAL A 21 -6.34 17.71 3.01
C VAL A 21 -5.46 18.95 2.96
N ASP A 22 -5.08 19.50 4.11
CA ASP A 22 -4.37 20.78 4.19
C ASP A 22 -3.14 20.85 3.26
N ASP A 23 -2.48 19.71 3.01
CA ASP A 23 -1.53 19.58 1.90
C ASP A 23 -1.51 18.15 1.31
N PRO A 24 -2.16 17.90 0.15
CA PRO A 24 -2.07 16.63 -0.56
C PRO A 24 -0.64 16.34 -1.08
N THR A 25 0.22 17.36 -1.13
CA THR A 25 1.65 17.23 -1.39
C THR A 25 2.35 16.51 -0.24
N GLU A 26 1.89 16.64 1.02
CA GLU A 26 2.49 15.88 2.14
C GLU A 26 2.28 14.37 1.96
N ILE A 27 1.08 13.91 1.58
CA ILE A 27 0.83 12.48 1.32
C ILE A 27 1.72 11.97 0.17
N LYS A 28 1.90 12.74 -0.91
CA LYS A 28 2.84 12.41 -1.99
C LYS A 28 4.32 12.48 -1.56
N ARG A 29 4.67 13.32 -0.57
CA ARG A 29 6.01 13.34 0.02
C ARG A 29 6.24 12.12 0.91
N TYR A 30 5.19 11.57 1.51
CA TYR A 30 5.25 10.37 2.33
C TYR A 30 5.24 9.07 1.49
N ARG A 31 4.54 9.02 0.34
CA ARG A 31 4.44 7.84 -0.54
C ARG A 31 4.76 8.14 -2.00
N ASP A 32 5.46 7.22 -2.67
CA ASP A 32 5.89 7.40 -4.06
C ASP A 32 4.72 7.59 -5.04
N VAL A 33 3.72 6.71 -4.98
CA VAL A 33 2.53 6.77 -5.85
C VAL A 33 1.29 6.34 -5.08
N VAL A 34 0.19 7.07 -5.26
CA VAL A 34 -1.15 6.70 -4.75
C VAL A 34 -2.15 6.74 -5.89
N ARG A 35 -2.96 5.69 -6.05
CA ARG A 35 -4.01 5.59 -7.08
C ARG A 35 -5.35 5.20 -6.48
N LYS A 36 -6.44 5.74 -7.01
CA LYS A 36 -7.80 5.25 -6.75
C LYS A 36 -8.20 4.28 -7.86
N ALA A 37 -8.61 3.07 -7.51
CA ALA A 37 -9.12 2.09 -8.46
C ALA A 37 -10.61 1.85 -8.19
N GLY A 38 -11.43 1.84 -9.25
CA GLY A 38 -12.80 1.33 -9.18
C GLY A 38 -12.78 -0.16 -9.47
N ILE A 39 -13.00 -0.99 -8.47
CA ILE A 39 -13.04 -2.44 -8.61
C ILE A 39 -14.50 -2.86 -8.45
N HIS A 40 -15.14 -3.30 -9.53
CA HIS A 40 -16.55 -3.73 -9.53
C HIS A 40 -17.56 -2.69 -8.99
N GLY A 41 -17.24 -1.39 -9.08
CA GLY A 41 -18.07 -0.30 -8.55
C GLY A 41 -17.67 0.17 -7.15
N ASP A 42 -16.83 -0.59 -6.45
CA ASP A 42 -16.26 -0.21 -5.16
C ASP A 42 -14.94 0.54 -5.34
N TYR A 43 -14.72 1.56 -4.52
CA TYR A 43 -13.52 2.37 -4.58
C TYR A 43 -12.47 1.89 -3.59
N VAL A 44 -11.23 1.71 -4.06
CA VAL A 44 -10.08 1.38 -3.21
C VAL A 44 -8.96 2.38 -3.46
N ILE A 45 -8.30 2.81 -2.39
CA ILE A 45 -7.08 3.62 -2.43
C ILE A 45 -5.89 2.67 -2.40
N ILE A 46 -5.01 2.75 -3.40
CA ILE A 46 -3.84 1.90 -3.57
C ILE A 46 -2.58 2.75 -3.41
N GLY A 47 -1.81 2.51 -2.35
CA GLY A 47 -0.44 3.00 -2.20
C GLY A 47 0.56 2.09 -2.90
N ILE A 48 1.55 2.68 -3.54
CA ILE A 48 2.66 1.98 -4.19
C ILE A 48 3.96 2.60 -3.71
N GLU A 49 4.83 1.78 -3.15
CA GLU A 49 6.20 2.14 -2.78
C GLU A 49 7.19 1.45 -3.72
N HIS A 50 8.17 2.18 -4.21
CA HIS A 50 9.30 1.63 -4.97
C HIS A 50 10.51 1.49 -4.06
N GLN A 51 11.05 0.28 -3.98
CA GLN A 51 12.17 0.00 -3.11
C GLN A 51 13.28 -0.76 -3.85
N SER A 52 14.50 -0.23 -3.82
CA SER A 52 15.68 -0.85 -4.45
C SER A 52 16.68 -1.40 -3.44
N THR A 53 16.52 -1.09 -2.15
CA THR A 53 17.41 -1.54 -1.07
C THR A 53 16.63 -2.21 0.05
N PHE A 54 17.27 -3.09 0.82
CA PHE A 54 16.63 -3.70 1.98
C PHE A 54 16.34 -2.65 3.07
N ASP A 55 15.06 -2.40 3.34
CA ASP A 55 14.60 -1.56 4.45
C ASP A 55 13.81 -2.41 5.44
N LYS A 56 14.43 -2.71 6.58
CA LYS A 56 13.81 -3.49 7.66
C LYS A 56 12.60 -2.80 8.29
N ASN A 57 12.46 -1.49 8.09
CA ASN A 57 11.35 -0.71 8.62
C ASN A 57 10.21 -0.52 7.62
N MET A 58 10.30 -1.11 6.42
CA MET A 58 9.32 -0.93 5.35
C MET A 58 7.89 -1.24 5.81
N ILE A 59 7.71 -2.30 6.61
CA ILE A 59 6.38 -2.65 7.13
C ILE A 59 5.79 -1.58 8.06
N PHE A 60 6.62 -0.97 8.92
CA PHE A 60 6.18 0.11 9.80
C PHE A 60 5.83 1.37 9.01
N ARG A 61 6.55 1.65 7.93
CA ARG A 61 6.25 2.76 7.02
C ARG A 61 4.88 2.56 6.35
N ILE A 62 4.66 1.39 5.73
CA ILE A 62 3.38 1.06 5.10
C ILE A 62 2.22 1.16 6.10
N LEU A 63 2.40 0.61 7.30
CA LEU A 63 1.41 0.67 8.37
C LEU A 63 1.05 2.11 8.73
N ASN A 64 2.07 2.95 8.97
CA ASN A 64 1.86 4.36 9.30
C ASN A 64 1.09 5.07 8.18
N TYR A 65 1.49 4.87 6.94
CA TYR A 65 0.85 5.52 5.81
C TYR A 65 -0.61 5.07 5.59
N ASP A 66 -0.91 3.78 5.73
CA ASP A 66 -2.28 3.27 5.61
C ASP A 66 -3.16 3.83 6.73
N ALA A 67 -2.65 3.83 7.98
CA ALA A 67 -3.34 4.41 9.12
C ALA A 67 -3.62 5.90 8.94
N THR A 68 -2.61 6.69 8.53
CA THR A 68 -2.78 8.12 8.23
C THR A 68 -3.81 8.34 7.13
N THR A 69 -3.82 7.51 6.09
CA THR A 69 -4.81 7.60 5.01
C THR A 69 -6.23 7.37 5.54
N TYR A 70 -6.44 6.38 6.40
CA TYR A 70 -7.74 6.18 7.04
C TYR A 70 -8.13 7.32 7.99
N ILE A 71 -7.21 7.82 8.81
CA ILE A 71 -7.45 8.95 9.72
C ILE A 71 -7.93 10.16 8.93
N ASN A 72 -7.23 10.52 7.85
CA ASN A 72 -7.60 11.65 7.00
C ASN A 72 -8.99 11.49 6.37
N GLN A 73 -9.37 10.27 5.96
CA GLN A 73 -10.71 10.00 5.44
C GLN A 73 -11.79 10.24 6.51
N VAL A 74 -11.56 9.78 7.74
CA VAL A 74 -12.50 9.96 8.86
C VAL A 74 -12.61 11.44 9.26
N GLU A 75 -11.48 12.13 9.40
CA GLU A 75 -11.43 13.54 9.82
C GLU A 75 -12.07 14.48 8.79
N SER A 76 -11.94 14.17 7.50
CA SER A 76 -12.62 14.90 6.42
C SER A 76 -14.14 14.65 6.36
N LYS A 77 -14.71 13.86 7.29
CA LYS A 77 -16.14 13.46 7.36
C LYS A 77 -16.66 12.83 6.07
N LYS A 78 -15.79 12.12 5.36
CA LYS A 78 -16.12 11.42 4.12
C LYS A 78 -16.45 9.96 4.37
N GLU A 79 -17.00 9.31 3.34
CA GLU A 79 -17.05 7.86 3.29
C GLU A 79 -15.63 7.30 3.42
N VAL A 80 -15.50 6.24 4.21
CA VAL A 80 -14.22 5.55 4.44
C VAL A 80 -14.06 4.49 3.36
N TYR A 81 -13.13 4.70 2.45
CA TYR A 81 -12.77 3.72 1.43
C TYR A 81 -11.63 2.82 1.92
N PRO A 82 -11.63 1.53 1.52
CA PRO A 82 -10.51 0.64 1.76
C PRO A 82 -9.20 1.20 1.21
N VAL A 83 -8.12 1.00 1.97
CA VAL A 83 -6.74 1.33 1.62
C VAL A 83 -5.94 0.03 1.55
N GLY A 84 -5.17 -0.14 0.48
CA GLY A 84 -4.21 -1.23 0.33
C GLY A 84 -2.89 -0.69 -0.21
N SER A 85 -1.79 -1.37 0.11
CA SER A 85 -0.43 -0.93 -0.27
C SER A 85 0.40 -2.06 -0.85
N PHE A 86 1.25 -1.74 -1.83
CA PHE A 86 2.16 -2.68 -2.47
C PHE A 86 3.58 -2.10 -2.53
N VAL A 87 4.57 -2.95 -2.31
CA VAL A 87 5.98 -2.60 -2.48
C VAL A 87 6.50 -3.26 -3.75
N PHE A 88 6.93 -2.47 -4.72
CA PHE A 88 7.67 -2.96 -5.89
C PHE A 88 9.15 -2.98 -5.55
N TYR A 89 9.68 -4.18 -5.38
CA TYR A 89 11.08 -4.38 -5.06
C TYR A 89 11.92 -4.63 -6.31
N THR A 90 12.96 -3.83 -6.48
CA THR A 90 13.85 -3.83 -7.66
C THR A 90 15.32 -3.90 -7.27
N GLY A 91 15.64 -4.37 -6.06
CA GLY A 91 17.02 -4.48 -5.61
C GLY A 91 17.81 -5.54 -6.37
N ASP A 92 19.12 -5.64 -6.10
CA ASP A 92 20.01 -6.55 -6.82
C ASP A 92 19.89 -8.02 -6.40
N GLU A 93 19.41 -8.26 -5.19
CA GLU A 93 19.12 -9.60 -4.66
C GLU A 93 17.60 -9.84 -4.66
N GLU A 94 17.16 -11.08 -4.44
CA GLU A 94 15.74 -11.39 -4.17
C GLU A 94 15.33 -10.83 -2.79
N TRP A 95 14.04 -10.55 -2.62
CA TRP A 95 13.50 -10.09 -1.34
C TRP A 95 13.72 -11.13 -0.24
N LYS A 96 14.25 -10.69 0.91
CA LYS A 96 14.65 -11.57 2.04
C LYS A 96 14.17 -11.07 3.41
N LEU A 97 13.40 -9.98 3.44
CA LEU A 97 12.91 -9.42 4.69
C LEU A 97 11.52 -9.97 5.02
N PRO A 98 11.12 -9.95 6.30
CA PRO A 98 9.76 -10.28 6.71
C PRO A 98 8.68 -9.60 5.87
N GLU A 99 7.60 -10.33 5.59
CA GLU A 99 6.43 -9.82 4.87
C GLU A 99 5.21 -9.65 5.78
N THR A 100 5.34 -9.96 7.08
CA THR A 100 4.32 -9.66 8.07
C THR A 100 4.87 -8.95 9.31
N LEU A 101 3.97 -8.27 10.03
CA LEU A 101 4.34 -7.52 11.22
C LEU A 101 4.86 -8.50 12.29
N LYS A 102 4.17 -9.61 12.49
CA LYS A 102 4.55 -10.59 13.52
C LYS A 102 5.93 -11.17 13.28
N GLU A 103 6.30 -11.45 12.02
CA GLU A 103 7.66 -11.90 11.66
C GLU A 103 8.74 -10.84 11.95
N THR A 104 8.37 -9.56 11.94
CA THR A 104 9.28 -8.44 12.23
C THR A 104 9.45 -8.20 13.74
N LEU A 105 8.48 -8.60 14.56
CA LEU A 105 8.53 -8.41 16.01
C LEU A 105 9.54 -9.36 16.65
N LYS A 106 10.28 -8.85 17.64
CA LYS A 106 11.30 -9.63 18.37
C LYS A 106 10.75 -10.93 18.98
N SER A 107 9.59 -10.83 19.62
CA SER A 107 8.85 -11.95 20.21
C SER A 107 7.45 -11.51 20.59
N ILE A 108 6.50 -12.43 20.54
CA ILE A 108 5.11 -12.20 20.97
C ILE A 108 4.78 -13.21 22.07
N PRO A 109 4.35 -12.78 23.27
CA PRO A 109 3.84 -13.71 24.28
C PRO A 109 2.64 -14.49 23.72
N SER A 110 2.60 -15.82 23.89
CA SER A 110 1.59 -16.68 23.28
C SER A 110 0.16 -16.28 23.68
N GLU A 111 -0.03 -15.81 24.92
CA GLU A 111 -1.31 -15.32 25.43
C GLU A 111 -1.78 -14.04 24.73
N MET A 112 -0.83 -13.26 24.17
CA MET A 112 -1.10 -12.00 23.47
C MET A 112 -1.23 -12.16 21.95
N GLU A 113 -0.81 -13.30 21.39
CA GLU A 113 -0.77 -13.53 19.95
C GLU A 113 -2.13 -13.33 19.24
N PRO A 114 -3.29 -13.74 19.81
CA PRO A 114 -4.59 -13.51 19.17
C PRO A 114 -5.02 -12.05 19.12
N TYR A 115 -4.45 -11.19 19.96
CA TYR A 115 -4.83 -9.77 20.07
C TYR A 115 -3.94 -8.84 19.24
N ILE A 116 -2.88 -9.39 18.63
CA ILE A 116 -1.97 -8.61 17.78
C ILE A 116 -2.33 -8.87 16.33
N ASN A 117 -2.73 -7.82 15.63
CA ASN A 117 -2.99 -7.85 14.19
C ASN A 117 -1.70 -8.16 13.43
N ASP A 118 -1.77 -9.17 12.56
CA ASP A 118 -0.64 -9.51 11.68
C ASP A 118 -0.79 -8.82 10.33
N TRP A 119 -0.32 -7.58 10.27
CA TRP A 119 -0.37 -6.80 9.05
C TRP A 119 0.59 -7.35 8.01
N ARG A 120 0.13 -7.40 6.76
CA ARG A 120 0.94 -7.89 5.64
C ARG A 120 1.60 -6.74 4.91
N LEU A 121 2.80 -7.01 4.40
CA LEU A 121 3.54 -6.19 3.47
C LEU A 121 3.52 -6.90 2.11
N PRO A 122 2.60 -6.54 1.19
CA PRO A 122 2.54 -7.16 -0.13
C PRO A 122 3.74 -6.73 -0.98
N VAL A 123 4.79 -7.55 -1.00
CA VAL A 123 5.99 -7.31 -1.82
C VAL A 123 5.83 -7.96 -3.18
N ILE A 124 6.11 -7.18 -4.22
CA ILE A 124 6.21 -7.62 -5.60
C ILE A 124 7.69 -7.52 -5.97
N ASP A 125 8.42 -8.60 -5.78
CA ASP A 125 9.82 -8.71 -6.20
C ASP A 125 9.90 -8.93 -7.72
N LEU A 126 10.42 -7.93 -8.44
CA LEU A 126 10.50 -7.99 -9.90
C LEU A 126 11.43 -9.09 -10.43
N LYS A 127 12.35 -9.63 -9.63
CA LYS A 127 13.24 -10.73 -10.05
C LYS A 127 12.52 -12.06 -10.09
N THR A 128 11.65 -12.31 -9.12
CA THR A 128 10.93 -13.58 -8.98
C THR A 128 9.51 -13.49 -9.56
N MET A 129 9.02 -12.28 -9.82
CA MET A 129 7.72 -12.08 -10.42
C MET A 129 7.70 -12.63 -11.85
N ASP A 130 6.74 -13.51 -12.09
CA ASP A 130 6.37 -13.94 -13.43
C ASP A 130 5.95 -12.73 -14.28
N ALA A 131 6.79 -12.36 -15.25
CA ALA A 131 6.55 -11.24 -16.16
C ALA A 131 5.20 -11.33 -16.90
N ARG A 132 4.61 -12.53 -17.02
CA ARG A 132 3.26 -12.73 -17.59
C ARG A 132 2.15 -12.10 -16.74
N LYS A 133 2.42 -11.74 -15.49
CA LYS A 133 1.50 -10.98 -14.62
C LYS A 133 1.48 -9.48 -14.96
N LEU A 134 2.51 -8.96 -15.63
CA LEU A 134 2.56 -7.57 -16.11
C LEU A 134 1.97 -7.40 -17.51
N THR A 135 1.84 -8.49 -18.27
CA THR A 135 1.25 -8.42 -19.60
C THR A 135 -0.27 -8.30 -19.51
N ASN A 136 -0.79 -7.18 -20.01
CA ASN A 136 -2.22 -6.95 -20.18
C ASN A 136 -2.75 -8.00 -21.18
N ARG A 137 -3.39 -9.06 -20.68
CA ARG A 137 -4.07 -10.02 -21.55
C ARG A 137 -5.36 -9.37 -22.04
N ARG A 138 -5.27 -8.83 -23.26
CA ARG A 138 -6.43 -8.46 -24.09
C ARG A 138 -7.33 -9.66 -24.34
#